data_AF-A0A8E2JLQ6-F1
#
_entry.id   AF-A0A8E2JLQ6-F1
#
_cell.length_a   1.000
_cell.length_b   1.000
_cell.length_c   1.000
_cell.angle_alpha   90.00
_cell.angle_beta   90.00
_cell.angle_gamma   90.00
#
_symmetry.space_group_name_H-M   'P 1'
#
loop_
_entity.id
_entity.type
_entity.pdbx_description
1 polymer ?
#
loop_
_entity_poly.entity_id
_entity_poly.type
_entity_poly.pdbx_seq_one_letter_code
_entity_poly.pdbx_strand_id
1 'polypeptide(L)'
;GLAQLISGAAAPVCAKLSDIWGRKLVLLVVIVIFAAGSTICASATTIAMPIAGRVIQGSATGGLIVLANICISDLFGVRHHGLYLNLTGLVWGFASGISPLLGGLFTQRLS
;
A
#
# COMPACT_ATOMS: atom_id res chain seq x y z
N GLY A 1 7.41 -14.42 -0.14
CA GLY A 1 7.99 -14.59 1.21
C GLY A 1 8.52 -13.28 1.75
N LEU A 2 9.74 -12.87 1.35
CA LEU A 2 10.45 -11.73 1.97
C LEU A 2 9.69 -10.40 1.96
N ALA A 3 9.03 -10.03 0.86
CA ALA A 3 8.28 -8.77 0.78
C ALA A 3 7.11 -8.68 1.78
N GLN A 4 6.43 -9.80 2.06
CA GLN A 4 5.30 -9.82 3.01
C GLN A 4 5.78 -9.69 4.46
N LEU A 5 6.95 -10.24 4.79
CA LEU A 5 7.57 -10.11 6.11
C LEU A 5 7.99 -8.66 6.39
N ILE A 6 8.54 -7.97 5.38
CA ILE A 6 8.93 -6.57 5.47
C ILE A 6 7.68 -5.69 5.70
N SER A 7 6.58 -5.95 4.99
CA SER A 7 5.30 -5.24 5.22
C SER A 7 4.79 -5.42 6.65
N GLY A 8 4.84 -6.64 7.19
CA GLY A 8 4.39 -6.94 8.55
C GLY A 8 5.24 -6.27 9.64
N ALA A 9 6.55 -6.14 9.41
CA ALA A 9 7.46 -5.44 10.33
C ALA A 9 7.34 -3.91 10.24
N ALA A 10 7.03 -3.36 9.06
CA ALA A 10 6.86 -1.92 8.86
C ALA A 10 5.58 -1.37 9.51
N ALA A 11 4.53 -2.17 9.59
CA ALA A 11 3.24 -1.82 10.19
C ALA A 11 3.35 -1.19 11.61
N PRO A 12 3.96 -1.84 12.62
CA PRO A 12 4.07 -1.27 13.97
C PRO A 12 5.04 -0.07 14.05
N VAL A 13 6.08 -0.06 13.22
CA VAL A 13 7.08 1.01 13.18
C VAL A 13 6.44 2.30 12.67
N CYS A 14 5.73 2.22 11.54
CA CYS A 14 5.02 3.37 10.96
C CYS A 14 3.89 3.85 11.88
N ALA A 15 3.18 2.95 12.56
CA ALA A 15 2.13 3.33 13.52
C ALA A 15 2.70 4.16 14.68
N LYS A 16 3.79 3.71 15.32
CA LYS A 16 4.46 4.47 16.38
C LYS A 16 5.05 5.79 15.90
N LEU A 17 5.61 5.82 14.69
CA LEU A 17 6.11 7.06 14.09
C LEU A 17 4.98 8.07 13.84
N SER A 18 3.80 7.60 13.42
CA SER A 18 2.63 8.45 13.16
C SER A 18 2.06 9.11 14.41
N ASP A 19 2.23 8.46 15.57
CA ASP A 19 1.78 8.99 16.86
C ASP A 19 2.66 10.17 17.32
N ILE A 20 3.95 10.13 17.01
CA ILE A 20 4.94 11.15 17.43
C ILE A 20 4.95 12.35 16.47
N TRP A 21 4.95 12.11 15.15
CA TRP A 21 5.15 13.16 14.13
C TRP A 21 3.85 13.68 13.50
N GLY A 22 2.71 13.10 13.88
CA GLY A 22 1.40 13.40 13.33
C GLY A 22 1.01 12.51 12.15
N ARG A 23 -0.23 12.01 12.19
CA ARG A 23 -0.78 11.02 11.26
C ARG A 23 -0.70 11.45 9.79
N LYS A 24 -0.99 12.71 9.49
CA LYS A 24 -1.00 13.25 8.11
C LYS A 24 0.39 13.26 7.46
N LEU A 25 1.42 13.64 8.20
CA LEU A 25 2.78 13.81 7.66
C LEU A 25 3.40 12.43 7.36
N VAL A 26 3.26 11.48 8.27
CA VAL A 26 3.77 10.11 8.08
C VAL A 26 3.03 9.40 6.94
N LEU A 27 1.72 9.61 6.80
CA LEU A 27 0.95 9.05 5.68
C LEU A 27 1.45 9.58 4.33
N LEU A 28 1.76 10.88 4.24
CA LEU A 28 2.28 11.52 3.03
C LEU A 28 3.68 11.00 2.68
N VAL A 29 4.58 10.84 3.66
CA VAL A 29 5.92 10.28 3.48
C VAL A 29 5.85 8.84 2.94
N VAL A 30 5.00 8.00 3.52
CA VAL A 30 4.86 6.60 3.08
C VAL A 30 4.29 6.52 1.66
N ILE A 31 3.33 7.39 1.30
CA ILE A 31 2.83 7.49 -0.08
C ILE A 31 3.94 7.85 -1.06
N VAL A 32 4.81 8.81 -0.71
CA VAL A 32 5.93 9.21 -1.57
C VAL A 32 6.93 8.07 -1.77
N ILE A 33 7.24 7.31 -0.71
CA ILE A 33 8.13 6.14 -0.81
C ILE A 33 7.50 5.05 -1.69
N PHE A 34 6.20 4.81 -1.53
CA PHE A 34 5.46 3.86 -2.38
C PHE A 34 5.47 4.30 -3.85
N ALA A 35 5.19 5.58 -4.12
CA ALA A 35 5.21 6.14 -5.47
C ALA A 35 6.60 6.01 -6.11
N ALA A 36 7.67 6.34 -5.39
CA ALA A 36 9.04 6.20 -5.87
C ALA A 36 9.37 4.75 -6.24
N GLY A 37 9.01 3.79 -5.38
CA GLY A 37 9.20 2.37 -5.67
C GLY A 37 8.36 1.88 -6.86
N SER A 38 7.20 2.48 -7.12
CA SER A 38 6.34 2.18 -8.27
C SER A 38 6.93 2.72 -9.57
N THR A 39 7.47 3.95 -9.56
CA THR A 39 8.18 4.53 -10.70
C THR A 39 9.38 3.68 -11.12
N ILE A 40 10.15 3.18 -10.15
CA ILE A 40 11.30 2.28 -10.41
C ILE A 40 10.85 0.97 -11.07
N CYS A 41 9.71 0.42 -10.64
CA CYS A 41 9.12 -0.77 -11.28
C CYS A 41 8.58 -0.47 -12.68
N ALA A 42 8.02 0.72 -12.91
CA ALA A 42 7.45 1.13 -14.19
C ALA A 42 8.53 1.38 -15.26
N SER A 43 9.68 1.92 -14.87
CA SER A 43 10.83 2.15 -15.77
C SER A 43 11.76 0.94 -15.89
N ALA A 44 11.30 -0.26 -15.51
CA ALA A 44 12.14 -1.45 -15.43
C ALA A 44 12.55 -1.95 -16.82
N THR A 45 13.85 -1.86 -17.13
CA THR A 45 14.46 -2.42 -18.35
C THR A 45 15.16 -3.77 -18.09
N THR A 46 15.33 -4.17 -16.83
CA THR A 46 16.00 -5.41 -16.42
C THR A 46 15.29 -6.03 -15.21
N ILE A 47 15.30 -7.36 -15.08
CA ILE A 47 14.63 -8.12 -14.02
C ILE A 47 15.08 -7.74 -12.59
N ALA A 48 16.30 -7.23 -12.42
CA ALA A 48 16.81 -6.78 -11.12
C ALA A 48 16.14 -5.49 -10.61
N MET A 49 15.74 -4.59 -11.50
CA MET A 49 15.15 -3.29 -11.18
C MET A 49 13.77 -3.39 -10.48
N PRO A 50 12.82 -4.22 -10.95
CA PRO A 50 11.55 -4.41 -10.26
C PRO A 50 11.72 -5.17 -8.93
N ILE A 51 12.78 -5.97 -8.74
CA ILE A 51 13.07 -6.60 -7.45
C ILE A 51 13.44 -5.53 -6.41
N ALA A 52 14.34 -4.60 -6.76
CA ALA A 52 14.67 -3.47 -5.89
C ALA A 52 13.44 -2.60 -5.60
N GLY A 53 12.64 -2.28 -6.62
CA GLY A 53 11.39 -1.53 -6.46
C GLY A 53 10.37 -2.25 -5.57
N ARG A 54 10.29 -3.59 -5.62
CA ARG A 54 9.42 -4.41 -4.74
C ARG A 54 9.86 -4.38 -3.28
N VAL A 55 11.15 -4.32 -2.99
CA VAL A 55 11.65 -4.21 -1.60
C VAL A 55 11.21 -2.87 -1.01
N ILE A 56 11.38 -1.78 -1.77
CA ILE A 56 11.00 -0.43 -1.37
C ILE A 56 9.48 -0.34 -1.21
N GLN A 57 8.70 -0.74 -2.23
CA GLN A 57 7.24 -0.75 -2.15
C GLN A 57 6.72 -1.66 -1.04
N GLY A 58 7.33 -2.82 -0.82
CA GLY A 58 6.95 -3.74 0.26
C GLY A 58 7.06 -3.09 1.63
N SER A 59 8.16 -2.40 1.90
CA SER A 59 8.33 -1.65 3.15
C SER A 59 7.29 -0.55 3.35
N ALA A 60 6.88 0.15 2.28
CA ALA A 60 5.87 1.19 2.37
C ALA A 60 4.43 0.65 2.49
N THR A 61 4.12 -0.47 1.83
CA THR A 61 2.74 -0.99 1.72
C THR A 61 2.15 -1.36 3.07
N GLY A 62 2.93 -1.99 3.96
CA GLY A 62 2.48 -2.36 5.30
C GLY A 62 2.15 -1.15 6.17
N GLY A 63 3.00 -0.12 6.14
CA GLY A 63 2.75 1.15 6.83
C GLY A 63 1.55 1.91 6.28
N LEU A 64 1.38 1.91 4.94
CA LEU A 64 0.30 2.62 4.27
C LEU A 64 -1.08 2.09 4.64
N ILE A 65 -1.25 0.77 4.65
CA ILE A 65 -2.52 0.11 5.04
C ILE A 65 -2.85 0.42 6.50
N VAL A 66 -1.87 0.34 7.40
CA VAL A 66 -2.08 0.59 8.82
C VAL A 66 -2.41 2.06 9.08
N LEU A 67 -1.66 3.01 8.51
CA LEU A 67 -1.95 4.43 8.67
C LEU A 67 -3.29 4.82 8.03
N ALA A 68 -3.66 4.24 6.89
CA ALA A 68 -4.96 4.48 6.27
C ALA A 68 -6.10 4.05 7.21
N ASN A 69 -6.01 2.86 7.79
CA ASN A 69 -7.01 2.39 8.77
C ASN A 69 -7.03 3.29 10.00
N ILE A 70 -5.87 3.64 10.57
CA ILE A 70 -5.76 4.55 11.73
C ILE A 70 -6.38 5.92 11.43
N CYS A 71 -6.17 6.49 10.24
CA CYS A 71 -6.78 7.75 9.83
C CYS A 71 -8.30 7.64 9.69
N ILE A 72 -8.81 6.54 9.14
CA ILE A 72 -10.26 6.28 9.08
C ILE A 72 -10.84 6.18 10.51
N SER A 73 -10.13 5.52 11.43
CA SER A 73 -10.53 5.43 12.85
C SER A 73 -10.54 6.78 13.56
N ASP A 74 -9.63 7.69 13.18
CA ASP A 74 -9.51 9.03 13.77
C ASP A 74 -10.61 9.98 13.27
N LEU A 75 -10.91 9.88 11.97
CA LEU A 75 -11.82 10.79 11.30
C LEU A 75 -13.29 10.42 11.55
N PHE A 76 -13.59 9.13 11.71
CA PHE A 76 -14.94 8.64 11.91
C PHE A 76 -15.10 7.98 13.28
N GLY A 77 -16.10 8.43 14.04
CA GLY A 77 -16.40 7.86 15.36
C GLY A 77 -16.70 6.35 15.31
N VAL A 78 -16.46 5.68 16.45
CA VAL A 78 -16.54 4.22 16.66
C VAL A 78 -17.79 3.55 16.07
N ARG A 79 -18.92 4.26 16.01
CA ARG A 79 -20.19 3.75 15.48
C ARG A 79 -20.20 3.51 13.96
N HIS A 80 -19.41 4.27 13.19
CA HIS A 80 -19.31 4.10 11.73
C HIS A 80 -18.01 3.41 11.31
N HIS A 81 -17.04 3.31 12.21
CA HIS A 81 -15.72 2.76 11.94
C HIS A 81 -15.77 1.35 11.33
N GLY A 82 -16.61 0.46 11.87
CA GLY A 82 -16.81 -0.88 11.32
C GLY A 82 -17.34 -0.86 9.88
N LEU A 83 -18.23 0.08 9.54
CA LEU A 83 -18.80 0.19 8.20
C LEU A 83 -17.74 0.64 7.18
N TYR A 84 -16.89 1.61 7.54
CA TYR A 84 -15.78 2.07 6.69
C TYR A 84 -14.67 1.03 6.52
N LEU A 85 -14.36 0.26 7.56
CA LEU A 85 -13.42 -0.87 7.45
C LEU A 85 -13.95 -1.95 6.51
N ASN A 86 -15.25 -2.29 6.64
CA ASN A 86 -15.90 -3.24 5.73
C ASN A 86 -15.96 -2.72 4.29
N LEU A 87 -16.24 -1.43 4.07
CA LEU A 87 -16.17 -0.79 2.75
C LEU A 87 -14.77 -0.86 2.14
N THR A 88 -13.73 -0.63 2.95
CA THR A 88 -12.33 -0.76 2.51
C THR A 88 -12.03 -2.21 2.10
N GLY A 89 -12.54 -3.19 2.85
CA GLY A 89 -12.45 -4.60 2.51
C GLY A 89 -13.17 -4.96 1.21
N LEU A 90 -14.36 -4.40 0.97
CA LEU A 90 -15.10 -4.56 -0.29
C LEU A 90 -14.30 -4.01 -1.47
N VAL A 91 -13.75 -2.79 -1.36
CA VAL A 91 -12.87 -2.20 -2.38
C VAL A 91 -11.68 -3.10 -2.67
N TRP A 92 -11.08 -3.69 -1.63
CA TRP A 92 -9.96 -4.62 -1.77
C TRP A 92 -10.35 -5.90 -2.54
N GLY A 93 -11.53 -6.45 -2.25
CA GLY A 93 -12.07 -7.61 -2.95
C GLY A 93 -12.34 -7.33 -4.43
N PHE A 94 -13.00 -6.21 -4.74
CA PHE A 94 -13.24 -5.78 -6.11
C PHE A 94 -11.94 -5.50 -6.87
N ALA A 95 -11.00 -4.78 -6.24
CA ALA A 95 -9.70 -4.50 -6.84
C ALA A 95 -8.93 -5.80 -7.14
N SER A 96 -8.96 -6.77 -6.22
CA SER A 96 -8.31 -8.08 -6.42
C SER A 96 -8.93 -8.87 -7.57
N GLY A 97 -10.24 -8.76 -7.80
CA GLY A 97 -10.91 -9.39 -8.93
C GLY A 97 -10.66 -8.70 -10.27
N ILE A 98 -10.57 -7.37 -10.27
CA ILE A 98 -10.38 -6.57 -11.50
C ILE A 98 -8.90 -6.54 -11.95
N SER A 99 -7.96 -6.59 -11.02
CA SER A 99 -6.52 -6.46 -11.31
C SER A 99 -6.00 -7.49 -12.34
N PRO A 100 -6.34 -8.80 -12.26
CA PRO A 100 -5.93 -9.79 -13.26
C PRO A 100 -6.53 -9.55 -14.65
N LEU A 101 -7.79 -9.10 -14.70
CA LEU A 101 -8.48 -8.83 -15.96
C LEU A 101 -7.82 -7.67 -16.71
N LEU A 102 -7.54 -6.57 -16.00
CA LEU A 102 -6.81 -5.44 -16.57
C LEU A 102 -5.39 -5.86 -17.00
N GLY A 103 -4.65 -6.56 -16.15
CA GLY A 103 -3.30 -7.02 -16.47
C GLY A 103 -3.24 -7.96 -17.69
N GLY A 104 -4.24 -8.83 -17.85
CA GLY A 104 -4.38 -9.71 -19.01
C GLY A 104 -4.65 -8.94 -20.30
N LEU A 105 -5.54 -7.95 -20.27
CA LEU A 105 -5.84 -7.10 -21.43
C LEU A 105 -4.63 -6.27 -21.86
N PHE A 106 -3.86 -5.72 -20.92
CA PHE A 106 -2.62 -5.00 -21.24
C PHE A 106 -1.59 -5.92 -21.89
N THR A 107 -1.47 -7.17 -21.43
CA THR A 107 -0.55 -8.15 -22.01
C THR A 107 -0.96 -8.56 -23.42
N GLN A 108 -2.26 -8.72 -23.69
CA GLN A 108 -2.76 -9.08 -25.03
C GLN A 108 -2.67 -7.95 -26.07
N ARG A 109 -2.63 -6.67 -25.66
CA ARG A 109 -2.51 -5.53 -26.59
C ARG A 109 -1.07 -5.18 -26.96
N LEU A 110 -0.09 -5.72 -26.24
CA LEU A 110 1.35 -5.49 -26.42
C LEU A 110 2.10 -6.73 -26.95
N SER A 111 1.39 -7.82 -27.27
CA SER A 111 1.90 -9.00 -27.97
C SER A 111 1.44 -9.00 -29.43
#